data_AF-A0A840HMT9-F1
#
_entry.id   AF-A0A840HMT9-F1
#
_cell.length_a   1.000
_cell.length_b   1.000
_cell.length_c   1.000
_cell.angle_alpha   90.00
_cell.angle_beta   90.00
_cell.angle_gamma   90.00
#
_symmetry.space_group_name_H-M   'P 1'
#
loop_
_entity.id
_entity.type
_entity.pdbx_description
1 polymer ?
#
loop_
_entity_poly.entity_id
_entity_poly.type
_entity_poly.pdbx_seq_one_letter_code
_entity_poly.pdbx_strand_id
1 'polypeptide(L)'
;MRRKVMSEWDAKAAFLNVPDDGWSFVSFANALPCHPSDAETIARYLHRKKLIWLSMRQGHGRVFPAAMRPGRGRPKARGVEQPPLIDPALAGFLTQAHPTFLKIRLLLGRDPGGAWNEHQALKAEIKFAIAVEATNLMTLCRAFAKANPSIPVTALRDALWLDRPQTMPIVAQTQPDLAMAGSEGFTEQPKGRRRLSKNLTDEERMISYIEAAGASGIAAYEIANKGKIARDRVAIIGEMFENMGVIRSAVVRTSDRGRKGTRYFMSKYGEPLIGEGGRLLVA
;
A
#
# COMPACT_ATOMS: atom_id res chain seq x y z
N MET A 1 -21.65 -9.49 65.19
CA MET A 1 -22.76 -9.58 64.20
C MET A 1 -22.31 -9.89 62.76
N ARG A 2 -21.25 -9.28 62.19
CA ARG A 2 -20.88 -9.45 60.76
C ARG A 2 -20.54 -10.88 60.29
N ARG A 3 -19.94 -11.74 61.13
CA ARG A 3 -19.55 -13.12 60.70
C ARG A 3 -20.74 -14.05 60.45
N LYS A 4 -21.81 -13.96 61.26
CA LYS A 4 -23.03 -14.79 61.10
C LYS A 4 -23.81 -14.43 59.83
N VAL A 5 -23.98 -13.12 59.57
CA VAL A 5 -24.64 -12.63 58.34
C VAL A 5 -23.86 -13.04 57.09
N MET A 6 -22.53 -13.04 57.15
CA MET A 6 -21.70 -13.45 56.00
C MET A 6 -21.66 -14.97 55.77
N SER A 7 -21.82 -15.80 56.81
CA SER A 7 -21.97 -17.26 56.64
C SER A 7 -23.31 -17.67 56.03
N GLU A 8 -24.38 -16.89 56.24
CA GLU A 8 -25.68 -17.13 55.60
C GLU A 8 -25.60 -16.93 54.07
N TRP A 9 -24.76 -16.00 53.61
CA TRP A 9 -24.53 -15.77 52.19
C TRP A 9 -23.75 -16.89 51.52
N ASP A 10 -22.84 -17.57 52.24
CA ASP A 10 -22.14 -18.74 51.71
C ASP A 10 -23.13 -19.88 51.40
N ALA A 11 -24.06 -20.15 52.33
CA ALA A 11 -25.07 -21.19 52.17
C ALA A 11 -26.05 -20.87 51.02
N LYS A 12 -26.48 -19.61 50.88
CA LYS A 12 -27.36 -19.18 49.79
C LYS A 12 -26.66 -19.19 48.43
N ALA A 13 -25.38 -18.83 48.38
CA ALA A 13 -24.59 -18.84 47.15
C ALA A 13 -24.28 -20.25 46.63
N ALA A 14 -24.28 -21.27 47.49
CA ALA A 14 -24.06 -22.66 47.10
C ALA A 14 -25.15 -23.22 46.16
N PHE A 15 -26.38 -22.69 46.23
CA PHE A 15 -27.52 -23.11 45.40
C PHE A 15 -27.77 -22.21 44.19
N LEU A 16 -26.85 -21.28 43.94
CA LEU A 16 -27.06 -20.21 42.99
C LEU A 16 -26.47 -20.58 41.63
N ASN A 17 -27.36 -20.89 40.69
CA ASN A 17 -26.99 -21.21 39.31
C ASN A 17 -26.76 -19.93 38.52
N VAL A 18 -25.52 -19.42 38.54
CA VAL A 18 -25.12 -18.30 37.69
C VAL A 18 -25.05 -18.80 36.23
N PRO A 19 -25.68 -18.14 35.25
CA PRO A 19 -25.53 -18.46 33.85
C PRO A 19 -24.13 -18.10 33.35
N ASP A 20 -23.69 -18.80 32.31
CA ASP A 20 -22.37 -18.59 31.68
C ASP A 20 -22.19 -17.16 31.14
N ASP A 21 -23.27 -16.49 30.73
CA ASP A 21 -23.25 -15.11 30.23
C ASP A 21 -23.07 -14.05 31.35
N GLY A 22 -23.13 -14.51 32.61
CA GLY A 22 -22.99 -13.72 33.82
C GLY A 22 -24.25 -12.91 34.17
N TRP A 23 -24.34 -12.51 35.43
CA TRP A 23 -25.40 -11.64 35.95
C TRP A 23 -24.92 -10.21 36.15
N SER A 24 -25.83 -9.27 35.88
CA SER A 24 -25.69 -7.89 36.38
C SER A 24 -25.83 -7.86 37.90
N PHE A 25 -25.34 -6.82 38.57
CA PHE A 25 -25.54 -6.69 40.02
C PHE A 25 -27.01 -6.68 40.43
N VAL A 26 -27.90 -6.11 39.62
CA VAL A 26 -29.35 -6.11 39.87
C VAL A 26 -29.91 -7.52 39.78
N SER A 27 -29.54 -8.27 38.74
CA SER A 27 -29.96 -9.67 38.56
C SER A 27 -29.41 -10.56 39.67
N PHE A 28 -28.17 -10.32 40.09
CA PHE A 28 -27.52 -11.02 41.20
C PHE A 28 -28.19 -10.70 42.55
N ALA A 29 -28.56 -9.43 42.78
CA ALA A 29 -29.27 -9.02 43.99
C ALA A 29 -30.65 -9.71 44.11
N ASN A 30 -31.37 -9.79 42.99
CA ASN A 30 -32.66 -10.47 42.92
C ASN A 30 -32.53 -11.98 43.15
N ALA A 31 -31.45 -12.60 42.68
CA ALA A 31 -31.18 -14.03 42.85
C ALA A 31 -30.68 -14.40 44.25
N LEU A 32 -29.99 -13.49 44.95
CA LEU A 32 -29.56 -13.62 46.35
C LEU A 32 -30.54 -13.02 47.36
N PRO A 33 -31.79 -12.77 46.97
CA PRO A 33 -32.67 -11.75 47.58
C PRO A 33 -31.97 -10.78 48.56
N CYS A 34 -31.11 -9.91 48.04
CA CYS A 34 -30.43 -8.87 48.81
C CYS A 34 -30.69 -7.47 48.25
N HIS A 35 -30.46 -6.43 49.05
CA HIS A 35 -30.64 -5.06 48.58
C HIS A 35 -29.59 -4.72 47.50
N PRO A 36 -29.94 -3.97 46.42
CA PRO A 36 -29.01 -3.66 45.33
C PRO A 36 -27.74 -2.91 45.76
N SER A 37 -27.80 -2.10 46.83
CA SER A 37 -26.62 -1.42 47.41
C SER A 37 -25.59 -2.39 47.99
N ASP A 38 -26.04 -3.54 48.44
CA ASP A 38 -25.22 -4.51 49.17
C ASP A 38 -24.68 -5.59 48.23
N ALA A 39 -25.27 -5.71 47.04
CA ALA A 39 -24.95 -6.69 46.02
C ALA A 39 -23.47 -6.67 45.62
N GLU A 40 -22.87 -5.48 45.49
CA GLU A 40 -21.45 -5.36 45.18
C GLU A 40 -20.57 -5.86 46.34
N THR A 41 -20.91 -5.50 47.57
CA THR A 41 -20.14 -5.90 48.76
C THR A 41 -20.21 -7.42 48.97
N ILE A 42 -21.40 -8.00 48.79
CA ILE A 42 -21.63 -9.45 48.86
C ILE A 42 -20.90 -10.16 47.71
N ALA A 43 -20.96 -9.64 46.48
CA ALA A 43 -20.25 -10.22 45.35
C ALA A 43 -18.73 -10.21 45.54
N ARG A 44 -18.16 -9.12 46.06
CA ARG A 44 -16.72 -9.04 46.41
C ARG A 44 -16.34 -10.03 47.50
N TYR A 45 -17.20 -10.25 48.50
CA TYR A 45 -16.98 -11.24 49.56
C TYR A 45 -16.95 -12.67 48.99
N LEU A 46 -17.97 -13.05 48.23
CA LEU A 46 -18.09 -14.39 47.63
C LEU A 46 -17.00 -14.65 46.57
N HIS A 47 -16.56 -13.60 45.86
CA HIS A 47 -15.42 -13.65 44.95
C HIS A 47 -14.11 -14.00 45.67
N ARG A 48 -13.83 -13.36 46.83
CA ARG A 48 -12.65 -13.67 47.64
C ARG A 48 -12.66 -15.12 48.15
N LYS A 49 -13.85 -15.67 48.41
CA LYS A 49 -14.05 -17.07 48.79
C LYS A 49 -14.04 -18.06 47.61
N LYS A 50 -13.86 -17.58 46.37
CA LYS A 50 -13.86 -18.39 45.15
C LYS A 50 -15.17 -19.16 44.89
N LEU A 51 -16.28 -18.70 45.45
CA LEU A 51 -17.62 -19.27 45.21
C LEU A 51 -18.25 -18.72 43.92
N ILE A 52 -17.86 -17.51 43.53
CA ILE A 52 -18.25 -16.85 42.28
C ILE A 52 -17.05 -16.11 41.69
N TRP A 53 -17.13 -15.74 40.41
CA TRP A 53 -16.17 -14.86 39.77
C TRP A 53 -16.77 -13.46 39.57
N LEU A 54 -16.02 -12.39 39.88
CA LEU A 54 -16.48 -11.02 39.70
C LEU A 54 -15.55 -10.33 38.69
N SER A 55 -16.14 -9.74 37.65
CA SER A 55 -15.43 -8.89 36.68
C SER A 55 -15.97 -7.48 36.74
N MET A 56 -15.10 -6.51 36.99
CA MET A 56 -15.40 -5.08 36.94
C MET A 56 -14.75 -4.47 35.69
N ARG A 57 -15.54 -3.82 34.82
CA ARG A 57 -15.03 -3.02 33.69
C ARG A 57 -15.73 -1.67 33.65
N GLN A 58 -14.95 -0.59 33.67
CA GLN A 58 -15.48 0.79 33.56
C GLN A 58 -16.68 1.08 34.49
N GLY A 59 -16.63 0.60 35.74
CA GLY A 59 -17.71 0.79 36.72
C GLY A 59 -18.88 -0.19 36.59
N HIS A 60 -18.95 -1.00 35.54
CA HIS A 60 -19.94 -2.06 35.40
C HIS A 60 -19.40 -3.40 35.90
N GLY A 61 -20.04 -3.96 36.94
CA GLY A 61 -19.70 -5.27 37.47
C GLY A 61 -20.63 -6.37 36.99
N ARG A 62 -20.04 -7.51 36.64
CA ARG A 62 -20.76 -8.74 36.32
C ARG A 62 -20.25 -9.90 37.17
N VAL A 63 -21.19 -10.72 37.62
CA VAL A 63 -20.94 -11.95 38.39
C VAL A 63 -21.04 -13.16 37.47
N PHE A 64 -20.06 -14.06 37.54
CA PHE A 64 -19.93 -15.27 36.74
C PHE A 64 -19.78 -16.51 37.65
N PRO A 65 -19.99 -17.72 37.12
CA PRO A 65 -19.68 -18.96 37.83
C PRO A 65 -18.21 -19.02 38.27
N ALA A 66 -17.91 -19.62 39.42
CA ALA A 66 -16.52 -19.81 39.86
C ALA A 66 -15.68 -20.63 38.86
N ALA A 67 -16.29 -21.58 38.15
CA ALA A 67 -15.64 -22.39 37.11
C ALA A 67 -15.20 -21.56 35.89
N MET A 68 -15.83 -20.40 35.66
CA MET A 68 -15.46 -19.47 34.60
C MET A 68 -14.24 -18.60 34.94
N ARG A 69 -13.63 -18.79 36.12
CA ARG A 69 -12.40 -18.10 36.51
C ARG A 69 -11.37 -18.28 35.39
N PRO A 70 -11.05 -17.22 34.64
CA PRO A 70 -10.13 -17.38 33.53
C PRO A 70 -8.74 -17.66 34.10
N GLY A 71 -8.14 -18.77 33.68
CA GLY A 71 -6.73 -19.05 33.94
C GLY A 71 -5.91 -17.88 33.44
N ARG A 72 -5.49 -17.00 34.38
CA ARG A 72 -4.83 -15.72 34.09
C ARG A 72 -5.58 -14.86 33.05
N GLY A 73 -6.66 -14.22 33.48
CA GLY A 73 -7.02 -12.88 33.01
C GLY A 73 -7.62 -12.74 31.61
N ARG A 74 -7.92 -13.83 30.91
CA ARG A 74 -8.62 -13.77 29.62
C ARG A 74 -9.90 -14.59 29.66
N PRO A 75 -11.10 -13.99 29.58
CA PRO A 75 -12.29 -14.79 29.32
C PRO A 75 -12.04 -15.63 28.06
N LYS A 76 -12.39 -16.92 28.10
CA LYS A 76 -12.46 -17.73 26.87
C LYS A 76 -13.39 -16.97 25.94
N ALA A 77 -12.85 -16.36 24.90
CA ALA A 77 -13.66 -15.74 23.88
C ALA A 77 -14.59 -16.85 23.38
N ARG A 78 -15.90 -16.73 23.63
CA ARG A 78 -16.89 -17.35 22.75
C ARG A 78 -16.41 -16.96 21.36
N GLY A 79 -16.09 -17.95 20.52
CA GLY A 79 -15.75 -17.71 19.14
C GLY A 79 -16.99 -17.09 18.50
N VAL A 80 -17.12 -15.77 18.62
CA VAL A 80 -18.05 -15.03 17.79
C VAL A 80 -17.37 -15.10 16.44
N GLU A 81 -17.84 -16.02 15.60
CA GLU A 81 -17.55 -16.00 14.17
C GLU A 81 -18.20 -14.73 13.62
N GLN A 82 -17.61 -13.58 13.94
CA GLN A 82 -17.85 -12.38 13.17
C GLN A 82 -17.23 -12.69 11.81
N PRO A 83 -18.04 -12.73 10.73
CA PRO A 83 -17.46 -12.78 9.41
C PRO A 83 -16.46 -11.63 9.30
N PRO A 84 -15.25 -11.88 8.77
CA PRO A 84 -14.21 -10.87 8.77
C PRO A 84 -14.75 -9.65 8.02
N LEU A 85 -14.72 -8.47 8.68
CA LEU A 85 -15.22 -7.20 8.11
C LEU A 85 -14.55 -6.87 6.76
N ILE A 86 -13.35 -7.42 6.55
CA ILE A 86 -12.51 -7.25 5.37
C ILE A 86 -11.96 -8.64 5.01
N ASP A 87 -11.99 -9.00 3.73
CA ASP A 87 -11.39 -10.23 3.23
C ASP A 87 -9.93 -10.38 3.73
N PRO A 88 -9.52 -11.54 4.29
CA PRO A 88 -8.15 -11.74 4.78
C PRO A 88 -7.06 -11.45 3.73
N ALA A 89 -7.30 -11.76 2.46
CA ALA A 89 -6.37 -11.45 1.38
C ALA A 89 -6.25 -9.93 1.16
N LEU A 90 -7.36 -9.21 1.28
CA LEU A 90 -7.40 -7.75 1.17
C LEU A 90 -6.71 -7.09 2.37
N ALA A 91 -6.92 -7.59 3.59
CA ALA A 91 -6.20 -7.14 4.78
C ALA A 91 -4.68 -7.37 4.66
N GLY A 92 -4.27 -8.54 4.14
CA GLY A 92 -2.88 -8.83 3.83
C GLY A 92 -2.29 -7.86 2.80
N PHE A 93 -3.03 -7.56 1.74
CA PHE A 93 -2.62 -6.57 0.75
C PHE A 93 -2.45 -5.17 1.34
N LEU A 94 -3.37 -4.70 2.18
CA LEU A 94 -3.26 -3.39 2.83
C LEU A 94 -1.97 -3.27 3.66
N THR A 95 -1.56 -4.35 4.33
CA THR A 95 -0.27 -4.36 5.07
C THR A 95 0.94 -4.23 4.14
N GLN A 96 0.87 -4.80 2.93
CA GLN A 96 1.91 -4.64 1.91
C GLN A 96 1.93 -3.24 1.28
N ALA A 97 0.77 -2.60 1.15
CA ALA A 97 0.65 -1.23 0.65
C ALA A 97 1.08 -0.17 1.69
N HIS A 98 1.08 -0.54 2.98
CA HIS A 98 1.35 0.37 4.11
C HIS A 98 2.67 1.16 4.00
N PRO A 99 3.82 0.56 3.62
CA PRO A 99 5.08 1.30 3.47
C PRO A 99 4.98 2.42 2.42
N THR A 100 4.25 2.22 1.34
CA THR A 100 4.05 3.24 0.30
C THR A 100 3.29 4.45 0.85
N PHE A 101 2.24 4.21 1.65
CA PHE A 101 1.49 5.28 2.31
C PHE A 101 2.33 6.05 3.32
N LEU A 102 3.17 5.38 4.10
CA LEU A 102 4.08 6.03 5.04
C LEU A 102 5.06 6.95 4.32
N LYS A 103 5.64 6.50 3.20
CA LYS A 103 6.54 7.33 2.40
C LYS A 103 5.84 8.56 1.83
N ILE A 104 4.64 8.41 1.26
CA ILE A 104 3.86 9.54 0.75
C ILE A 104 3.58 10.53 1.89
N ARG A 105 3.20 10.06 3.09
CA ARG A 105 2.97 10.93 4.23
C ARG A 105 4.23 11.67 4.70
N LEU A 106 5.38 11.00 4.66
CA LEU A 106 6.67 11.63 4.97
C LEU A 106 7.06 12.70 3.94
N LEU A 107 6.81 12.43 2.66
CA LEU A 107 7.05 13.40 1.58
C LEU A 107 6.16 14.64 1.73
N LEU A 108 4.89 14.43 2.07
CA LEU A 108 3.95 15.52 2.34
C LEU A 108 4.36 16.34 3.57
N GLY A 109 4.85 15.68 4.63
CA GLY A 109 5.37 16.39 5.81
C GLY A 109 6.68 17.16 5.58
N ARG A 110 7.38 16.91 4.46
CA ARG A 110 8.58 17.64 4.05
C ARG A 110 8.30 18.78 3.09
N ASP A 111 7.06 18.96 2.66
CA ASP A 111 6.68 20.10 1.84
C ASP A 111 6.90 21.38 2.66
N PRO A 112 7.80 22.29 2.23
CA PRO A 112 8.15 23.49 3.00
C PRO A 112 6.98 24.48 3.13
N GLY A 113 5.86 24.28 2.44
CA GLY A 113 4.75 25.23 2.42
C GLY A 113 5.15 26.54 1.73
N GLY A 114 4.49 27.63 2.07
CA GLY A 114 4.78 28.97 1.53
C GLY A 114 4.16 29.27 0.17
N ALA A 115 4.47 30.45 -0.37
CA ALA A 115 3.86 30.96 -1.59
C ALA A 115 4.20 30.07 -2.82
N TRP A 116 3.41 30.21 -3.89
CA TRP A 116 3.53 29.36 -5.10
C TRP A 116 4.90 29.50 -5.82
N ASN A 117 5.62 30.58 -5.55
CA ASN A 117 6.94 30.90 -6.11
C ASN A 117 8.11 30.46 -5.20
N GLU A 118 7.85 30.08 -3.96
CA GLU A 118 8.89 29.66 -3.01
C GLU A 118 9.14 28.15 -3.09
N HIS A 119 10.42 27.77 -3.02
CA HIS A 119 10.89 26.39 -3.04
C HIS A 119 10.37 25.54 -4.22
N GLN A 120 10.17 26.15 -5.40
CA GLN A 120 9.59 25.48 -6.58
C GLN A 120 10.31 24.18 -6.98
N ALA A 121 11.65 24.17 -6.94
CA ALA A 121 12.44 22.98 -7.26
C ALA A 121 12.14 21.83 -6.28
N LEU A 122 12.16 22.10 -4.97
CA LEU A 122 11.87 21.10 -3.94
C LEU A 122 10.41 20.62 -4.00
N LYS A 123 9.46 21.53 -4.24
CA LYS A 123 8.03 21.18 -4.42
C LYS A 123 7.84 20.27 -5.64
N ALA A 124 8.53 20.54 -6.75
CA ALA A 124 8.50 19.70 -7.94
C ALA A 124 9.11 18.32 -7.68
N GLU A 125 10.24 18.24 -6.95
CA GLU A 125 10.86 16.97 -6.55
C GLU A 125 9.95 16.13 -5.65
N ILE A 126 9.32 16.75 -4.65
CA ILE A 126 8.36 16.08 -3.76
C ILE A 126 7.16 15.56 -4.56
N LYS A 127 6.58 16.38 -5.45
CA LYS A 127 5.47 15.96 -6.32
C LYS A 127 5.85 14.80 -7.22
N PHE A 128 7.07 14.81 -7.78
CA PHE A 128 7.59 13.72 -8.59
C PHE A 128 7.77 12.43 -7.76
N ALA A 129 8.36 12.52 -6.57
CA ALA A 129 8.53 11.38 -5.67
C ALA A 129 7.19 10.76 -5.24
N ILE A 130 6.18 11.60 -4.95
CA ILE A 130 4.82 11.13 -4.66
C ILE A 130 4.22 10.42 -5.87
N ALA A 131 4.40 10.93 -7.09
CA ALA A 131 3.91 10.29 -8.30
C ALA A 131 4.57 8.91 -8.54
N VAL A 132 5.85 8.76 -8.23
CA VAL A 132 6.55 7.46 -8.28
C VAL A 132 5.94 6.47 -7.30
N GLU A 133 5.72 6.88 -6.05
CA GLU A 133 5.13 6.00 -5.03
C GLU A 133 3.65 5.66 -5.34
N ALA A 134 2.87 6.59 -5.88
CA ALA A 134 1.53 6.30 -6.37
C ALA A 134 1.54 5.30 -7.53
N THR A 135 2.53 5.36 -8.41
CA THR A 135 2.70 4.37 -9.50
C THR A 135 3.06 2.98 -8.95
N ASN A 136 3.90 2.92 -7.91
CA ASN A 136 4.19 1.67 -7.21
C ASN A 136 2.93 1.07 -6.59
N LEU A 137 2.11 1.89 -5.93
CA LEU A 137 0.83 1.46 -5.36
C LEU A 137 -0.11 0.91 -6.44
N MET A 138 -0.24 1.60 -7.57
CA MET A 138 -1.05 1.14 -8.70
C MET A 138 -0.56 -0.21 -9.26
N THR A 139 0.76 -0.39 -9.33
CA THR A 139 1.36 -1.66 -9.77
C THR A 139 1.05 -2.80 -8.80
N LEU A 140 1.12 -2.55 -7.49
CA LEU A 140 0.71 -3.51 -6.46
C LEU A 140 -0.79 -3.84 -6.57
N CYS A 141 -1.65 -2.83 -6.77
CA CYS A 141 -3.10 -3.04 -6.95
C CYS A 141 -3.40 -3.92 -8.16
N ARG A 142 -2.74 -3.68 -9.30
CA ARG A 142 -2.89 -4.51 -10.51
C ARG A 142 -2.41 -5.95 -10.29
N ALA A 143 -1.28 -6.13 -9.62
CA ALA A 143 -0.77 -7.46 -9.30
C ALA A 143 -1.73 -8.23 -8.37
N PHE A 144 -2.27 -7.56 -7.36
CA PHE A 144 -3.25 -8.14 -6.44
C PHE A 144 -4.55 -8.53 -7.14
N ALA A 145 -5.12 -7.63 -7.96
CA ALA A 145 -6.34 -7.91 -8.72
C ALA A 145 -6.16 -9.08 -9.70
N LYS A 146 -4.97 -9.21 -10.30
CA LYS A 146 -4.64 -10.35 -11.17
C LYS A 146 -4.51 -11.67 -10.39
N ALA A 147 -3.96 -11.62 -9.18
CA ALA A 147 -3.78 -12.81 -8.33
C ALA A 147 -5.09 -13.25 -7.65
N ASN A 148 -6.01 -12.31 -7.41
CA ASN A 148 -7.27 -12.55 -6.70
C ASN A 148 -8.47 -12.08 -7.53
N PRO A 149 -8.83 -12.79 -8.62
CA PRO A 149 -9.92 -12.38 -9.51
C PRO A 149 -11.31 -12.41 -8.84
N SER A 150 -11.46 -13.07 -7.70
CA SER A 150 -12.70 -13.11 -6.92
C SER A 150 -13.00 -11.80 -6.18
N ILE A 151 -12.00 -10.93 -6.00
CA ILE A 151 -12.16 -9.65 -5.29
C ILE A 151 -12.36 -8.54 -6.34
N PRO A 152 -13.52 -7.86 -6.35
CA PRO A 152 -13.76 -6.80 -7.32
C PRO A 152 -12.87 -5.58 -7.03
N VAL A 153 -12.48 -4.87 -8.09
CA VAL A 153 -11.63 -3.67 -7.99
C VAL A 153 -12.29 -2.56 -7.16
N THR A 154 -13.62 -2.51 -7.13
CA THR A 154 -14.39 -1.61 -6.28
C THR A 154 -14.11 -1.85 -4.80
N ALA A 155 -14.20 -3.10 -4.33
CA ALA A 155 -13.88 -3.47 -2.95
C ALA A 155 -12.42 -3.17 -2.58
N LEU A 156 -11.49 -3.36 -3.53
CA LEU A 156 -10.09 -2.98 -3.35
C LEU A 156 -9.92 -1.47 -3.14
N ARG A 157 -10.61 -0.64 -3.93
CA ARG A 157 -10.59 0.82 -3.77
C ARG A 157 -11.21 1.24 -2.45
N ASP A 158 -12.38 0.71 -2.11
CA ASP A 158 -13.07 1.04 -0.86
C ASP A 158 -12.17 0.75 0.35
N ALA A 159 -11.48 -0.38 0.34
CA ALA A 159 -10.53 -0.74 1.40
C ALA A 159 -9.33 0.22 1.48
N LEU A 160 -8.78 0.66 0.35
CA LEU A 160 -7.69 1.64 0.31
C LEU A 160 -8.13 3.01 0.87
N TRP A 161 -9.32 3.47 0.48
CA TRP A 161 -9.89 4.73 0.95
C TRP A 161 -10.30 4.68 2.43
N LEU A 162 -10.71 3.50 2.92
CA LEU A 162 -11.00 3.26 4.33
C LEU A 162 -9.72 3.22 5.20
N ASP A 163 -8.65 2.57 4.74
CA ASP A 163 -7.38 2.54 5.50
C ASP A 163 -6.67 3.89 5.51
N ARG A 164 -6.68 4.63 4.37
CA ARG A 164 -5.93 5.89 4.22
C ARG A 164 -6.71 7.02 3.54
N PRO A 165 -7.75 7.56 4.18
CA PRO A 165 -8.56 8.64 3.61
C PRO A 165 -7.78 9.93 3.33
N GLN A 166 -6.66 10.16 4.03
CA GLN A 166 -5.86 11.39 3.89
C GLN A 166 -4.87 11.35 2.72
N THR A 167 -4.32 10.17 2.37
CA THR A 167 -3.32 10.06 1.30
C THR A 167 -3.95 9.71 -0.04
N MET A 168 -5.08 9.01 -0.04
CA MET A 168 -5.75 8.57 -1.28
C MET A 168 -6.17 9.71 -2.22
N PRO A 169 -6.64 10.88 -1.76
CA PRO A 169 -6.92 12.01 -2.66
C PRO A 169 -5.70 12.45 -3.48
N ILE A 170 -4.51 12.42 -2.87
CA ILE A 170 -3.25 12.84 -3.50
C ILE A 170 -2.78 11.78 -4.49
N VAL A 171 -2.89 10.50 -4.10
CA VAL A 171 -2.65 9.37 -5.00
C VAL A 171 -3.56 9.46 -6.23
N ALA A 172 -4.85 9.71 -6.02
CA ALA A 172 -5.86 9.78 -7.08
C ALA A 172 -5.61 10.92 -8.08
N GLN A 173 -4.98 12.03 -7.67
CA GLN A 173 -4.54 13.09 -8.60
C GLN A 173 -3.51 12.58 -9.62
N THR A 174 -2.66 11.64 -9.23
CA THR A 174 -1.61 11.07 -10.10
C THR A 174 -2.04 9.78 -10.79
N GLN A 175 -2.92 9.00 -10.15
CA GLN A 175 -3.43 7.72 -10.63
C GLN A 175 -4.96 7.73 -10.50
N PRO A 176 -5.68 8.26 -11.51
CA PRO A 176 -7.14 8.42 -11.45
C PRO A 176 -7.88 7.07 -11.33
N ASP A 177 -7.27 6.00 -11.81
CA ASP A 177 -7.79 4.62 -11.68
C ASP A 177 -7.97 4.15 -10.23
N LEU A 178 -7.32 4.80 -9.26
CA LEU A 178 -7.44 4.53 -7.82
C LEU A 178 -8.43 5.46 -7.11
N ALA A 179 -9.08 6.37 -7.84
CA ALA A 179 -10.11 7.24 -7.29
C ALA A 179 -11.34 6.44 -6.82
N MET A 180 -12.06 6.98 -5.83
CA MET A 180 -13.26 6.33 -5.26
C MET A 180 -14.35 6.05 -6.32
N ALA A 181 -14.52 6.96 -7.29
CA ALA A 181 -15.47 6.81 -8.40
C ALA A 181 -14.78 6.36 -9.70
N GLY A 182 -14.15 5.18 -9.69
CA GLY A 182 -13.45 4.62 -10.85
C GLY A 182 -14.23 3.52 -11.60
N SER A 183 -13.78 3.17 -12.81
CA SER A 183 -14.31 2.07 -13.63
C SER A 183 -14.17 0.70 -12.96
N GLU A 184 -15.02 -0.27 -13.29
CA GLU A 184 -15.00 -1.63 -12.69
C GLU A 184 -13.66 -2.38 -12.87
N GLY A 185 -12.84 -1.98 -13.86
CA GLY A 185 -11.48 -2.45 -14.05
C GLY A 185 -10.46 -1.33 -13.99
N PHE A 186 -9.19 -1.70 -13.76
CA PHE A 186 -8.07 -0.81 -14.02
C PHE A 186 -7.88 -0.68 -15.52
N THR A 187 -7.63 0.54 -16.01
CA THR A 187 -7.34 0.73 -17.43
C THR A 187 -6.07 -0.04 -17.78
N GLU A 188 -6.08 -0.73 -18.93
CA GLU A 188 -4.89 -1.40 -19.42
C GLU A 188 -3.79 -0.36 -19.62
N GLN A 189 -2.66 -0.59 -18.97
CA GLN A 189 -1.50 0.24 -19.21
C GLN A 189 -1.13 0.06 -20.69
N PRO A 190 -0.99 1.13 -21.50
CA PRO A 190 -0.31 0.99 -22.77
C PRO A 190 1.04 0.36 -22.44
N LYS A 191 1.33 -0.82 -23.02
CA LYS A 191 2.55 -1.60 -22.71
C LYS A 191 3.76 -0.66 -22.79
N GLY A 192 4.19 -0.16 -21.63
CA GLY A 192 5.37 0.68 -21.52
C GLY A 192 6.53 -0.14 -22.05
N ARG A 193 7.36 0.47 -22.91
CA ARG A 193 8.50 -0.20 -23.55
C ARG A 193 9.28 -1.00 -22.51
N ARG A 194 9.31 -2.32 -22.72
CA ARG A 194 10.01 -3.31 -21.89
C ARG A 194 11.36 -2.73 -21.49
N ARG A 195 11.60 -2.55 -20.19
CA ARG A 195 12.97 -2.34 -19.69
C ARG A 195 13.77 -3.54 -20.15
N LEU A 196 14.71 -3.29 -21.06
CA LEU A 196 15.59 -4.31 -21.61
C LEU A 196 16.34 -4.98 -20.47
N SER A 197 16.25 -6.31 -20.42
CA SER A 197 16.69 -7.15 -19.31
C SER A 197 18.18 -6.99 -19.01
N LYS A 198 18.54 -7.12 -17.72
CA LYS A 198 19.92 -7.05 -17.18
C LYS A 198 20.96 -7.99 -17.83
N ASN A 199 20.54 -8.94 -18.67
CA ASN A 199 21.39 -10.00 -19.22
C ASN A 199 21.80 -9.79 -20.69
N LEU A 200 21.45 -8.64 -21.28
CA LEU A 200 21.82 -8.33 -22.66
C LEU A 200 23.27 -7.82 -22.70
N THR A 201 24.03 -8.30 -23.69
CA THR A 201 25.36 -7.79 -24.04
C THR A 201 25.30 -6.29 -24.41
N ASP A 202 26.44 -5.61 -24.47
CA ASP A 202 26.49 -4.18 -24.83
C ASP A 202 25.90 -3.95 -26.24
N GLU A 203 26.17 -4.88 -27.15
CA GLU A 203 25.69 -4.93 -28.52
C GLU A 203 24.16 -5.06 -28.56
N GLU A 204 23.61 -6.03 -27.83
CA GLU A 204 22.17 -6.26 -27.74
C GLU A 204 21.42 -5.12 -27.04
N ARG A 205 22.03 -4.49 -26.03
CA ARG A 205 21.48 -3.29 -25.40
C ARG A 205 21.44 -2.15 -26.39
N MET A 206 22.55 -1.89 -27.09
CA MET A 206 22.66 -0.82 -28.06
C MET A 206 21.63 -0.97 -29.19
N ILE A 207 21.55 -2.14 -29.82
CA ILE A 207 20.58 -2.36 -30.92
C ILE A 207 19.14 -2.17 -30.43
N SER A 208 18.82 -2.68 -29.24
CA SER A 208 17.47 -2.56 -28.68
C SER A 208 17.09 -1.10 -28.36
N TYR A 209 18.03 -0.27 -27.93
CA TYR A 209 17.79 1.16 -27.72
C TYR A 209 17.60 1.92 -29.04
N ILE A 210 18.33 1.54 -30.09
CA ILE A 210 18.18 2.10 -31.43
C ILE A 210 16.83 1.70 -32.01
N GLU A 211 16.43 0.43 -31.89
CA GLU A 211 15.11 -0.04 -32.31
C GLU A 211 13.98 0.66 -31.54
N ALA A 212 14.14 0.81 -30.23
CA ALA A 212 13.18 1.54 -29.42
C ALA A 212 13.06 3.00 -29.84
N ALA A 213 14.08 3.63 -30.40
CA ALA A 213 14.01 5.03 -30.82
C ALA A 213 13.18 5.25 -32.10
N GLY A 214 12.93 4.19 -32.88
CA GLY A 214 12.18 4.27 -34.13
C GLY A 214 12.83 5.18 -35.17
N ALA A 215 12.02 5.81 -36.02
CA ALA A 215 12.48 6.71 -37.10
C ALA A 215 13.24 7.95 -36.60
N SER A 216 13.02 8.37 -35.34
CA SER A 216 13.69 9.54 -34.75
C SER A 216 15.18 9.29 -34.42
N GLY A 217 15.60 8.02 -34.38
CA GLY A 217 16.92 7.60 -33.95
C GLY A 217 17.25 8.02 -32.52
N ILE A 218 18.41 7.58 -32.02
CA ILE A 218 18.87 7.88 -30.66
C ILE A 218 20.30 8.41 -30.69
N ALA A 219 20.61 9.39 -29.85
CA ALA A 219 21.96 9.94 -29.80
C ALA A 219 22.93 9.00 -29.07
N ALA A 220 24.19 8.96 -29.51
CA ALA A 220 25.23 8.13 -28.92
C ALA A 220 25.40 8.37 -27.40
N TYR A 221 25.31 9.63 -26.96
CA TYR A 221 25.38 9.96 -25.53
C TYR A 221 24.18 9.45 -24.73
N GLU A 222 23.00 9.35 -25.34
CA GLU A 222 21.81 8.80 -24.70
C GLU A 222 21.94 7.29 -24.52
N ILE A 223 22.53 6.59 -25.50
CA ILE A 223 22.86 5.16 -25.38
C ILE A 223 23.89 4.95 -24.26
N ALA A 224 24.97 5.74 -24.22
CA ALA A 224 25.97 5.65 -23.17
C ALA A 224 25.35 5.83 -21.77
N ASN A 225 24.49 6.84 -21.61
CA ASN A 225 23.86 7.15 -20.33
C ASN A 225 22.77 6.15 -19.91
N LYS A 226 21.85 5.79 -20.83
CA LYS A 226 20.71 4.89 -20.56
C LYS A 226 21.15 3.45 -20.51
N GLY A 227 22.02 3.05 -21.45
CA GLY A 227 22.55 1.70 -21.56
C GLY A 227 23.68 1.41 -20.57
N LYS A 228 24.27 2.42 -19.90
CA LYS A 228 25.44 2.25 -19.02
C LYS A 228 26.60 1.56 -19.75
N ILE A 229 26.84 1.98 -21.00
CA ILE A 229 27.91 1.51 -21.87
C ILE A 229 28.97 2.62 -21.94
N ALA A 230 30.25 2.27 -21.92
CA ALA A 230 31.33 3.24 -22.07
C ALA A 230 31.22 3.97 -23.42
N ARG A 231 31.51 5.28 -23.46
CA ARG A 231 31.34 6.10 -24.68
C ARG A 231 32.13 5.56 -25.87
N ASP A 232 33.37 5.14 -25.63
CA ASP A 232 34.25 4.58 -26.66
C ASP A 232 33.70 3.25 -27.17
N ARG A 233 33.11 2.45 -26.28
CA ARG A 233 32.45 1.19 -26.63
C ARG A 233 31.21 1.40 -27.48
N VAL A 234 30.42 2.44 -27.22
CA VAL A 234 29.26 2.82 -28.06
C VAL A 234 29.72 3.18 -29.48
N ALA A 235 30.83 3.91 -29.62
CA ALA A 235 31.36 4.25 -30.94
C ALA A 235 31.80 3.00 -31.73
N ILE A 236 32.54 2.09 -31.08
CA ILE A 236 33.01 0.83 -31.69
C ILE A 236 31.83 -0.05 -32.13
N ILE A 237 30.85 -0.25 -31.25
CA ILE A 237 29.65 -1.06 -31.57
C ILE A 237 28.82 -0.40 -32.67
N GLY A 238 28.73 0.94 -32.67
CA GLY A 238 28.05 1.70 -33.71
C GLY A 238 28.69 1.51 -35.09
N GLU A 239 30.01 1.63 -35.17
CA GLU A 239 30.77 1.40 -36.40
C GLU A 239 30.62 -0.05 -36.89
N MET A 240 30.66 -1.02 -35.98
CA MET A 240 30.42 -2.43 -36.31
C MET A 240 29.02 -2.65 -36.92
N PHE A 241 27.96 -2.11 -36.30
CA PHE A 241 26.60 -2.25 -36.83
C PHE A 241 26.36 -1.49 -38.13
N GLU A 242 27.03 -0.36 -38.33
CA GLU A 242 26.98 0.41 -39.57
C GLU A 242 27.67 -0.35 -40.71
N ASN A 243 28.84 -0.94 -40.46
CA ASN A 243 29.54 -1.82 -41.41
C ASN A 243 28.73 -3.07 -41.78
N MET A 244 27.94 -3.60 -40.84
CA MET A 244 27.00 -4.70 -41.09
C MET A 244 25.70 -4.26 -41.80
N GLY A 245 25.49 -2.97 -42.03
CA GLY A 245 24.27 -2.43 -42.66
C GLY A 245 23.01 -2.47 -41.78
N VAL A 246 23.17 -2.75 -40.48
CA VAL A 246 22.04 -2.87 -39.53
C VAL A 246 21.53 -1.49 -39.11
N ILE A 247 22.44 -0.52 -38.98
CA ILE A 247 22.13 0.85 -38.59
C ILE A 247 22.78 1.82 -39.57
N ARG A 248 22.30 3.07 -39.56
CA ARG A 248 22.94 4.21 -40.19
C ARG A 248 23.30 5.23 -39.11
N SER A 249 24.46 5.87 -39.22
CA SER A 249 24.83 6.98 -38.35
C SER A 249 24.71 8.31 -39.08
N ALA A 250 24.31 9.36 -38.36
CA ALA A 250 24.32 10.72 -38.89
C ALA A 250 24.62 11.73 -37.79
N VAL A 251 25.36 12.78 -38.14
CA VAL A 251 25.70 13.87 -37.23
C VAL A 251 24.65 14.97 -37.39
N VAL A 252 23.68 15.02 -36.46
CA VAL A 252 22.51 15.88 -36.56
C VAL A 252 22.26 16.71 -35.29
N ARG A 253 21.49 17.79 -35.43
CA ARG A 253 20.92 18.60 -34.35
C ARG A 253 19.42 18.30 -34.22
N THR A 254 18.92 18.24 -32.99
CA THR A 254 17.49 18.05 -32.72
C THR A 254 16.72 19.36 -32.56
N SER A 255 17.43 20.48 -32.34
CA SER A 255 16.85 21.82 -32.25
C SER A 255 17.74 22.82 -32.98
N ASP A 256 17.17 23.96 -33.38
CA ASP A 256 17.87 24.99 -34.17
C ASP A 256 19.15 25.49 -33.49
N ARG A 257 19.16 25.50 -32.14
CA ARG A 257 20.30 25.94 -31.32
C ARG A 257 21.05 24.79 -30.62
N GLY A 258 20.70 23.54 -30.88
CA GLY A 258 21.29 22.36 -30.24
C GLY A 258 22.71 22.07 -30.73
N ARG A 259 23.49 21.31 -29.94
CA ARG A 259 24.80 20.81 -30.40
C ARG A 259 24.61 19.68 -31.43
N LYS A 260 25.51 19.62 -32.42
CA LYS A 260 25.59 18.47 -33.34
C LYS A 260 26.06 17.25 -32.54
N GLY A 261 25.44 16.11 -32.78
CA GLY A 261 25.86 14.85 -32.19
C GLY A 261 25.54 13.67 -33.10
N THR A 262 26.33 12.62 -32.99
CA THR A 262 26.08 11.36 -33.70
C THR A 262 24.81 10.72 -33.17
N ARG A 263 23.86 10.46 -34.07
CA ARG A 263 22.67 9.66 -33.83
C ARG A 263 22.72 8.40 -34.66
N TYR A 264 22.16 7.33 -34.12
CA TYR A 264 22.03 6.05 -34.78
C TYR A 264 20.56 5.80 -35.13
N PHE A 265 20.33 5.27 -36.33
CA PHE A 265 19.02 4.98 -36.90
C PHE A 265 19.01 3.53 -37.39
N MET A 266 17.90 2.80 -37.22
CA MET A 266 17.79 1.48 -37.84
C MET A 266 17.68 1.63 -39.36
N SER A 267 18.42 0.80 -40.12
CA SER A 267 18.39 0.85 -41.59
C SER A 267 16.99 0.61 -42.17
N LYS A 268 16.14 -0.16 -41.47
CA LYS A 268 14.73 -0.42 -41.83
C LYS A 268 13.85 0.84 -41.93
N TYR A 269 14.26 1.96 -41.34
CA TYR A 269 13.50 3.23 -41.39
C TYR A 269 13.98 4.17 -42.51
N GLY A 270 14.90 3.72 -43.37
CA GLY A 270 15.42 4.52 -44.47
C GLY A 270 16.53 5.50 -44.04
N GLU A 271 16.81 6.46 -44.92
CA GLU A 271 17.82 7.49 -44.69
C GLU A 271 17.27 8.62 -43.82
N PRO A 272 18.02 9.08 -42.80
CA PRO A 272 17.59 10.22 -42.00
C PRO A 272 17.60 11.49 -42.87
N LEU A 273 16.47 12.19 -42.93
CA LEU A 273 16.36 13.47 -43.63
C LEU A 273 16.98 14.59 -42.79
N ILE A 274 17.98 15.26 -43.35
CA ILE A 274 18.72 16.33 -42.68
C ILE A 274 18.45 17.63 -43.41
N GLY A 275 17.76 18.55 -42.74
CA GLY A 275 17.48 19.90 -43.24
C GLY A 275 18.67 20.84 -43.11
N GLU A 276 18.49 22.07 -43.60
CA GLU A 276 19.50 23.11 -43.54
C GLU A 276 20.02 23.35 -42.11
N GLY A 277 21.34 23.57 -41.98
CA GLY A 277 22.00 23.71 -40.68
C GLY A 277 22.30 22.38 -39.96
N GLY A 278 21.97 21.22 -40.56
CA GLY A 278 22.23 19.90 -39.99
C GLY A 278 21.15 19.46 -38.99
N ARG A 279 19.93 19.97 -39.13
CA ARG A 279 18.79 19.62 -38.28
C ARG A 279 18.12 18.34 -38.78
N LEU A 280 17.80 17.42 -37.88
CA LEU A 280 16.99 16.24 -38.23
C LEU A 280 15.55 16.69 -38.55
N LEU A 281 15.08 16.40 -39.76
CA LEU A 281 13.68 16.54 -40.15
C LEU A 281 12.97 15.23 -39.81
N VAL A 282 11.90 15.33 -39.01
CA VAL A 282 11.11 14.15 -38.65
C VAL A 282 10.22 13.81 -39.85
N ALA A 283 10.41 12.63 -40.43
CA ALA A 283 9.47 12.01 -41.36
C ALA A 283 8.32 11.36 -40.59
#